data_AF-A0AAU7D3M6-F1
#
_entry.id   AF-A0AAU7D3M6-F1
#
_cell.length_a   1.000
_cell.length_b   1.000
_cell.length_c   1.000
_cell.angle_alpha   90.00
_cell.angle_beta   90.00
_cell.angle_gamma   90.00
#
_symmetry.space_group_name_H-M   'P 1'
#
loop_
_entity.id
_entity.type
_entity.pdbx_description
1 polymer ?
#
loop_
_entity_poly.entity_id
_entity_poly.type
_entity_poly.pdbx_seq_one_letter_code
_entity_poly.pdbx_strand_id
1 'polypeptide(L)'
;MPTLLALDVSPRGDRSISRALAKRFVEHWQARNPGGTVIYRDLNASRIPYMDSDWIAGVYAPPDVERTPQMKKALALSGELIAELQAADLLFISTPMYNFTIPAVLKSWIDYVVRPGYTFRLASGWPGMLANKRARLIVVSRASYHAGEPSEVDDLVTPVLRKALSFMGIDDVGVLRAGGSLAVNLGKVRSGFVQVTLCLPTSGSESSNGDNRAMPHWEQQGVRSLPRCAFMRTYVVSQRTVDSC
;
A
#
# COMPACT_ATOMS: atom_id res chain seq x y z
N MET A 1 8.98 20.47 -0.31
CA MET A 1 8.86 19.75 0.97
C MET A 1 8.17 18.43 0.68
N PRO A 2 8.65 17.29 1.22
CA PRO A 2 8.04 16.00 0.92
C PRO A 2 6.64 15.92 1.52
N THR A 3 5.69 15.36 0.78
CA THR A 3 4.30 15.20 1.23
C THR A 3 3.92 13.72 1.25
N LEU A 4 3.39 13.27 2.38
CA LEU A 4 2.85 11.92 2.60
C LEU A 4 1.33 11.99 2.59
N LEU A 5 0.67 11.19 1.76
CA LEU A 5 -0.75 10.86 1.93
C LEU A 5 -0.85 9.50 2.63
N ALA A 6 -1.33 9.49 3.87
CA ALA A 6 -1.53 8.28 4.66
C ALA A 6 -3.02 7.92 4.72
N LEU A 7 -3.38 6.78 4.15
CA LEU A 7 -4.74 6.23 4.16
C LEU A 7 -4.91 5.18 5.24
N ASP A 8 -5.87 5.44 6.13
CA ASP A 8 -6.28 4.51 7.18
C ASP A 8 -7.60 3.84 6.79
N VAL A 9 -7.56 2.53 6.58
CA VAL A 9 -8.67 1.78 5.93
C VAL A 9 -9.51 1.00 6.93
N SER A 10 -8.95 0.59 8.06
CA SER A 10 -9.65 -0.31 8.98
C SER A 10 -10.75 0.39 9.78
N PRO A 11 -11.97 -0.20 9.87
CA PRO A 11 -13.04 0.32 10.73
C PRO A 11 -12.82 0.03 12.21
N ARG A 12 -11.78 -0.74 12.59
CA ARG A 12 -11.62 -1.27 13.95
C ARG A 12 -11.08 -0.26 14.97
N GLY A 13 -10.80 0.98 14.57
CA GLY A 13 -10.25 2.04 15.43
C GLY A 13 -8.98 1.57 16.17
N ASP A 14 -8.87 1.88 17.46
CA ASP A 14 -7.70 1.56 18.29
C ASP A 14 -7.41 0.05 18.42
N ARG A 15 -8.40 -0.81 18.17
CA ARG A 15 -8.21 -2.27 18.16
C ARG A 15 -7.58 -2.78 16.87
N SER A 16 -7.31 -1.91 15.90
CA SER A 16 -6.77 -2.27 14.61
C SER A 16 -5.25 -2.36 14.63
N ILE A 17 -4.73 -3.54 14.30
CA ILE A 17 -3.29 -3.73 14.10
C ILE A 17 -2.79 -2.90 12.90
N SER A 18 -3.58 -2.79 11.82
CA SER A 18 -3.17 -1.99 10.66
C SER A 18 -3.07 -0.50 11.00
N ARG A 19 -3.99 0.05 11.80
CA ARG A 19 -3.90 1.44 12.27
C ARG A 19 -2.72 1.67 13.21
N ALA A 20 -2.45 0.73 14.12
CA ALA A 20 -1.29 0.81 15.00
C ALA A 20 0.04 0.83 14.22
N LEU A 21 0.14 0.01 13.16
CA LEU A 21 1.29 0.03 12.25
C LEU A 21 1.35 1.31 11.41
N ALA A 22 0.20 1.84 10.98
CA ALA A 22 0.11 3.09 10.24
C ALA A 22 0.64 4.27 11.07
N LYS A 23 0.19 4.40 12.32
CA LYS A 23 0.66 5.43 13.25
C LYS A 23 2.17 5.43 13.39
N ARG A 24 2.77 4.25 13.61
CA ARG A 24 4.23 4.10 13.72
C ARG A 24 4.97 4.46 12.44
N PHE A 25 4.42 4.09 11.28
CA PHE A 25 5.01 4.47 10.00
C PHE A 25 5.00 6.00 9.83
N VAL A 26 3.87 6.66 10.11
CA VAL A 26 3.73 8.11 10.00
C VAL A 26 4.67 8.83 10.97
N GLU A 27 4.72 8.41 12.24
CA GLU A 27 5.63 8.97 13.25
C GLU A 27 7.10 8.85 12.80
N HIS A 28 7.51 7.69 12.29
CA HIS A 28 8.87 7.49 11.79
C HIS A 28 9.15 8.33 10.54
N TRP A 29 8.18 8.42 9.62
CA TRP A 29 8.32 9.24 8.41
C TRP A 29 8.48 10.72 8.76
N GLN A 30 7.67 11.26 9.68
CA GLN A 30 7.77 12.64 10.14
C GLN A 30 9.11 12.91 10.83
N ALA A 31 9.59 11.99 11.69
CA ALA A 31 10.89 12.12 12.33
C ALA A 31 12.06 12.20 11.33
N ARG A 32 11.94 11.52 10.17
CA ARG A 32 12.93 11.59 9.09
C ARG A 32 12.72 12.76 8.13
N ASN A 33 11.57 13.43 8.21
CA ASN A 33 11.21 14.56 7.36
C ASN A 33 10.68 15.71 8.24
N PRO A 34 11.53 16.42 9.00
CA PRO A 34 11.09 17.42 9.98
C PRO A 34 10.30 18.62 9.41
N GLY A 35 10.34 18.84 8.09
CA GLY A 35 9.51 19.81 7.38
C GLY A 35 8.55 19.18 6.37
N GLY A 36 8.29 17.87 6.47
CA GLY A 36 7.39 17.15 5.60
C GLY A 36 5.93 17.33 6.02
N THR A 37 5.03 17.36 5.04
CA THR A 37 3.59 17.47 5.28
C THR A 37 2.97 16.08 5.29
N VAL A 38 2.09 15.80 6.26
CA VAL A 38 1.26 14.59 6.28
C VAL A 38 -0.18 14.96 6.04
N ILE A 39 -0.72 14.50 4.91
CA ILE A 39 -2.16 14.47 4.63
C ILE A 39 -2.65 13.12 5.16
N TYR A 40 -3.46 13.15 6.22
CA TYR A 40 -4.01 11.94 6.82
C TYR A 40 -5.49 11.81 6.46
N ARG A 41 -5.87 10.65 5.89
CA ARG A 41 -7.23 10.37 5.44
C ARG A 41 -7.73 9.06 6.06
N ASP A 42 -8.65 9.18 7.00
CA ASP A 42 -9.38 8.06 7.56
C ASP A 42 -10.61 7.75 6.71
N LEU A 43 -10.59 6.63 5.99
CA LEU A 43 -11.67 6.26 5.06
C LEU A 43 -12.99 5.91 5.78
N ASN A 44 -12.96 5.68 7.10
CA ASN A 44 -14.16 5.35 7.87
C ASN A 44 -14.74 6.56 8.60
N ALA A 45 -13.91 7.54 8.97
CA ALA A 45 -14.38 8.78 9.59
C ALA A 45 -15.12 9.66 8.58
N SER A 46 -14.62 9.73 7.34
CA SER A 46 -15.25 10.42 6.21
C SER A 46 -15.64 9.40 5.15
N ARG A 47 -16.83 8.82 5.31
CA ARG A 47 -17.31 7.75 4.39
C ARG A 47 -17.30 8.24 2.94
N ILE A 48 -16.64 7.45 2.09
CA ILE A 48 -16.70 7.62 0.64
C ILE A 48 -17.91 6.82 0.14
N PRO A 49 -18.95 7.47 -0.40
CA PRO A 49 -20.12 6.76 -0.90
C PRO A 49 -19.74 5.92 -2.12
N TYR A 50 -20.57 4.93 -2.44
CA TYR A 50 -20.44 4.22 -3.72
C TYR A 50 -20.71 5.18 -4.87
N MET A 51 -20.12 4.89 -6.03
CA MET A 51 -20.47 5.60 -7.26
C MET A 51 -21.96 5.40 -7.59
N ASP A 52 -22.62 6.48 -7.99
CA ASP A 52 -24.01 6.48 -8.45
C ASP A 52 -24.10 6.96 -9.92
N SER A 53 -25.32 7.06 -10.44
CA SER A 53 -25.56 7.49 -11.82
C SER A 53 -25.07 8.91 -12.09
N ASP A 54 -25.22 9.83 -11.14
CA ASP A 54 -24.78 11.22 -11.31
C ASP A 54 -23.25 11.33 -11.30
N TRP A 55 -22.58 10.52 -10.49
CA TRP A 55 -21.13 10.39 -10.51
C TRP A 55 -20.64 9.90 -11.86
N ILE A 56 -21.18 8.78 -12.37
CA ILE A 56 -20.79 8.19 -13.65
C ILE A 56 -21.06 9.17 -14.80
N ALA A 57 -22.25 9.75 -14.86
CA ALA A 57 -22.61 10.73 -15.89
C ALA A 57 -21.68 11.96 -15.83
N GLY A 58 -21.32 12.42 -14.62
CA GLY A 58 -20.38 13.51 -14.44
C GLY A 58 -18.96 13.18 -14.89
N VAL A 59 -18.46 11.97 -14.62
CA VAL A 59 -17.11 11.54 -15.03
C VAL A 59 -16.98 11.51 -16.55
N TYR A 60 -17.98 10.96 -17.23
CA TYR A 60 -17.97 10.72 -18.67
C TYR A 60 -18.69 11.81 -19.49
N ALA A 61 -19.12 12.90 -18.86
CA ALA A 61 -19.64 14.07 -19.57
C ALA A 61 -18.63 14.55 -20.62
N PRO A 62 -19.01 14.66 -21.91
CA PRO A 62 -18.16 15.20 -22.96
C PRO A 62 -17.66 16.61 -22.61
N PRO A 63 -16.49 17.04 -23.12
CA PRO A 63 -15.92 18.36 -22.80
C PRO A 63 -16.83 19.55 -23.13
N ASP A 64 -17.70 19.40 -24.13
CA ASP A 64 -18.68 20.39 -24.61
C ASP A 64 -20.00 20.36 -23.83
N VAL A 65 -20.21 19.37 -22.95
CA VAL A 65 -21.42 19.24 -22.14
C VAL A 65 -21.18 19.82 -20.75
N GLU A 66 -21.95 20.84 -20.38
CA GLU A 66 -21.90 21.37 -19.02
C GLU A 66 -22.46 20.35 -18.01
N ARG A 67 -21.70 20.08 -16.96
CA ARG A 67 -22.12 19.22 -15.86
C ARG A 67 -23.26 19.88 -15.07
N THR A 68 -24.31 19.10 -14.78
CA THR A 68 -25.41 19.54 -13.92
C THR A 68 -24.93 19.81 -12.49
N PRO A 69 -25.68 20.57 -11.67
CA PRO A 69 -25.36 20.75 -10.25
C PRO A 69 -25.19 19.43 -9.48
N GLN A 70 -26.00 18.42 -9.81
CA GLN A 70 -25.95 17.08 -9.22
C GLN A 70 -24.65 16.35 -9.58
N MET A 71 -24.27 16.38 -10.87
CA MET A 71 -22.98 15.83 -11.31
C MET A 71 -21.81 16.54 -10.63
N LYS A 72 -21.81 17.89 -10.59
CA LYS A 72 -20.76 18.67 -9.91
C LYS A 72 -20.65 18.29 -8.43
N LYS A 73 -21.79 18.15 -7.73
CA LYS A 73 -21.85 17.71 -6.33
C LYS A 73 -21.32 16.29 -6.15
N ALA A 74 -21.71 15.35 -7.01
CA ALA A 74 -21.24 13.95 -6.96
C ALA A 74 -19.72 13.85 -7.15
N LEU A 75 -19.13 14.71 -7.99
CA LEU A 75 -17.70 14.72 -8.28
C LEU A 75 -16.85 15.49 -7.26
N ALA A 76 -17.44 16.32 -6.40
CA ALA A 76 -16.69 17.19 -5.48
C ALA A 76 -15.68 16.40 -4.62
N LEU A 77 -16.16 15.32 -3.98
CA LEU A 77 -15.32 14.45 -3.17
C LEU A 77 -14.20 13.77 -3.98
N SER A 78 -14.49 13.38 -5.22
CA SER A 78 -13.48 12.80 -6.12
C SER A 78 -12.39 13.83 -6.43
N GLY A 79 -12.75 15.10 -6.66
CA GLY A 79 -11.80 16.19 -6.83
C GLY A 79 -10.89 16.39 -5.61
N GLU A 80 -11.46 16.39 -4.40
CA GLU A 80 -10.69 16.49 -3.15
C GLU A 80 -9.69 15.33 -3.00
N LEU A 81 -10.15 14.09 -3.17
CA LEU A 81 -9.33 12.89 -3.05
C LEU A 81 -8.19 12.85 -4.07
N ILE A 82 -8.44 13.30 -5.30
CA ILE A 82 -7.42 13.41 -6.34
C ILE A 82 -6.41 14.49 -5.97
N ALA A 83 -6.86 15.64 -5.46
CA ALA A 83 -5.97 16.71 -5.05
C ALA A 83 -5.01 16.26 -3.93
N GLU A 84 -5.52 15.53 -2.93
CA GLU A 84 -4.69 14.90 -1.89
C GLU A 84 -3.64 13.96 -2.50
N LEU A 85 -4.04 13.10 -3.43
CA LEU A 85 -3.15 12.14 -4.09
C LEU A 85 -2.12 12.83 -4.99
N GLN A 86 -2.51 13.88 -5.72
CA GLN A 86 -1.64 14.66 -6.59
C GLN A 86 -0.65 15.52 -5.79
N ALA A 87 -1.01 16.00 -4.60
CA ALA A 87 -0.11 16.73 -3.72
C ALA A 87 0.97 15.84 -3.06
N ALA A 88 0.71 14.54 -2.89
CA ALA A 88 1.62 13.63 -2.20
C ALA A 88 2.75 13.10 -3.10
N ASP A 89 3.97 13.04 -2.58
CA ASP A 89 5.10 12.34 -3.20
C ASP A 89 5.10 10.84 -2.86
N LEU A 90 4.54 10.53 -1.69
CA LEU A 90 4.43 9.17 -1.16
C LEU A 90 2.98 8.90 -0.75
N LEU A 91 2.40 7.87 -1.34
CA LEU A 91 1.15 7.27 -0.90
C LEU A 91 1.44 6.13 0.07
N PHE A 92 0.88 6.18 1.27
CA PHE A 92 0.94 5.10 2.24
C PHE A 92 -0.48 4.57 2.48
N ILE A 93 -0.66 3.26 2.30
CA ILE A 93 -1.95 2.59 2.53
C ILE A 93 -1.73 1.50 3.58
N SER A 94 -2.41 1.64 4.72
CA SER A 94 -2.49 0.58 5.72
C SER A 94 -3.88 -0.04 5.73
N THR A 95 -3.97 -1.29 5.26
CA THR A 95 -5.24 -1.96 5.05
C THR A 95 -5.29 -3.33 5.72
N PRO A 96 -6.41 -3.69 6.35
CA PRO A 96 -6.67 -5.09 6.62
C PRO A 96 -7.00 -5.82 5.31
N MET A 97 -6.77 -7.12 5.28
CA MET A 97 -7.36 -8.03 4.29
C MET A 97 -8.70 -8.53 4.82
N TYR A 98 -9.80 -8.27 4.10
CA TYR A 98 -11.13 -8.78 4.41
C TYR A 98 -11.58 -9.69 3.26
N ASN A 99 -11.88 -10.95 3.59
CA ASN A 99 -12.28 -11.97 2.61
C ASN A 99 -11.34 -12.00 1.40
N PHE A 100 -10.05 -12.19 1.66
CA PHE A 100 -8.96 -12.31 0.67
C PHE A 100 -8.61 -11.02 -0.10
N THR A 101 -9.42 -9.97 -0.02
CA THR A 101 -9.25 -8.74 -0.81
C THR A 101 -9.34 -7.46 0.03
N ILE A 102 -9.30 -6.32 -0.65
CA ILE A 102 -9.41 -4.98 -0.05
C ILE A 102 -10.79 -4.74 0.58
N PRO A 103 -10.87 -3.97 1.69
CA PRO A 103 -12.16 -3.52 2.21
C PRO A 103 -12.92 -2.67 1.19
N ALA A 104 -14.26 -2.78 1.18
CA ALA A 104 -15.11 -2.08 0.21
C ALA A 104 -14.87 -0.56 0.19
N VAL A 105 -14.60 0.06 1.33
CA VAL A 105 -14.31 1.51 1.42
C VAL A 105 -13.02 1.90 0.70
N LEU A 106 -12.02 1.02 0.68
CA LEU A 106 -10.79 1.25 -0.10
C LEU A 106 -11.06 1.10 -1.59
N LYS A 107 -11.95 0.18 -1.99
CA LYS A 107 -12.41 0.10 -3.37
C LYS A 107 -13.15 1.37 -3.79
N SER A 108 -14.03 1.92 -2.95
CA SER A 108 -14.66 3.21 -3.20
C SER A 108 -13.64 4.34 -3.34
N TRP A 109 -12.58 4.36 -2.52
CA TRP A 109 -11.49 5.34 -2.69
C TRP A 109 -10.81 5.21 -4.05
N ILE A 110 -10.45 3.99 -4.47
CA ILE A 110 -9.85 3.71 -5.78
C ILE A 110 -10.77 4.24 -6.90
N ASP A 111 -12.06 3.94 -6.82
CA ASP A 111 -13.05 4.38 -7.80
C ASP A 111 -13.12 5.91 -7.92
N TYR A 112 -12.92 6.62 -6.81
CA TYR A 112 -12.94 8.07 -6.80
C TYR A 112 -11.65 8.72 -7.31
N VAL A 113 -10.49 8.05 -7.23
CA VAL A 113 -9.21 8.62 -7.67
C VAL A 113 -8.78 8.16 -9.06
N VAL A 114 -9.26 7.02 -9.55
CA VAL A 114 -8.99 6.57 -10.94
C VAL A 114 -9.90 7.36 -11.89
N ARG A 115 -9.39 8.47 -12.41
CA ARG A 115 -10.19 9.45 -13.14
C ARG A 115 -9.51 9.91 -14.44
N PRO A 116 -10.23 9.87 -15.58
CA PRO A 116 -9.69 10.30 -16.86
C PRO A 116 -9.39 11.80 -16.85
N GLY A 117 -8.21 12.16 -17.35
CA GLY A 117 -7.71 13.53 -17.37
C GLY A 117 -7.11 14.01 -16.04
N TYR A 118 -7.15 13.20 -14.98
CA TYR A 118 -6.62 13.55 -13.66
C TYR A 118 -5.50 12.61 -13.21
N THR A 119 -5.72 11.29 -13.29
CA THR A 119 -4.74 10.28 -12.84
C THR A 119 -4.31 9.32 -13.96
N PHE A 120 -5.03 9.32 -15.09
CA PHE A 120 -4.60 8.71 -16.35
C PHE A 120 -5.16 9.51 -17.54
N ARG A 121 -4.56 9.39 -18.73
CA ARG A 121 -5.03 10.07 -19.95
C ARG A 121 -5.95 9.19 -20.78
N LEU A 122 -6.96 9.80 -21.40
CA LEU A 122 -7.80 9.17 -22.44
C LEU A 122 -7.01 9.14 -23.77
N ALA A 123 -6.02 8.26 -23.86
CA ALA A 123 -5.20 8.05 -25.05
C ALA A 123 -4.91 6.56 -25.24
N SER A 124 -4.35 6.18 -26.40
CA SER A 124 -3.93 4.79 -26.64
C SER A 124 -3.03 4.29 -25.51
N GLY A 125 -3.37 3.14 -24.93
CA GLY A 125 -2.65 2.55 -23.80
C GLY A 125 -2.93 3.17 -22.42
N TRP A 126 -3.82 4.16 -22.31
CA TRP A 126 -4.28 4.77 -21.05
C TRP A 126 -3.13 5.20 -20.11
N PRO A 127 -2.18 6.04 -20.56
CA PRO A 127 -0.97 6.30 -19.79
C PRO A 127 -1.31 6.99 -18.45
N GLY A 128 -0.76 6.44 -17.38
CA GLY A 128 -0.85 7.01 -16.03
C GLY A 128 -0.20 8.40 -15.94
N MET A 129 -0.70 9.23 -15.02
CA MET A 129 -0.26 10.62 -14.86
C MET A 129 0.55 10.84 -13.57
N LEU A 130 0.80 9.79 -12.78
CA LEU A 130 1.41 9.86 -11.45
C LEU A 130 2.80 9.19 -11.37
N ALA A 131 3.53 9.13 -12.49
CA ALA A 131 4.82 8.44 -12.62
C ALA A 131 5.94 8.91 -11.68
N ASN A 132 5.82 10.12 -11.13
CA ASN A 132 6.79 10.68 -10.17
C ASN A 132 6.50 10.31 -8.71
N LYS A 133 5.47 9.50 -8.44
CA LYS A 133 5.04 9.15 -7.08
C LYS A 133 5.43 7.72 -6.72
N ARG A 134 5.46 7.45 -5.42
CA ARG A 134 5.74 6.11 -4.86
C ARG A 134 4.60 5.68 -3.95
N ALA A 135 4.44 4.37 -3.78
CA ALA A 135 3.49 3.82 -2.81
C ALA A 135 4.15 2.82 -1.85
N ARG A 136 3.70 2.81 -0.59
CA ARG A 136 4.08 1.82 0.42
C ARG A 136 2.81 1.25 1.04
N LEU A 137 2.67 -0.08 1.00
CA LEU A 137 1.49 -0.78 1.46
C LEU A 137 1.82 -1.61 2.71
N ILE A 138 0.98 -1.53 3.73
CA ILE A 138 0.92 -2.50 4.82
C ILE A 138 -0.40 -3.27 4.69
N VAL A 139 -0.29 -4.57 4.46
CA VAL A 139 -1.43 -5.49 4.38
C VAL A 139 -1.44 -6.35 5.63
N VAL A 140 -2.40 -6.12 6.52
CA VAL A 140 -2.58 -6.92 7.73
C VAL A 140 -3.61 -8.00 7.49
N SER A 141 -3.24 -9.26 7.69
CA SER A 141 -4.11 -10.40 7.41
C SER A 141 -4.17 -11.38 8.57
N ARG A 142 -5.20 -12.23 8.56
CA ARG A 142 -5.46 -13.21 9.62
C ARG A 142 -4.38 -14.30 9.64
N ALA A 143 -4.10 -14.86 8.47
CA ALA A 143 -3.10 -15.89 8.21
C ALA A 143 -1.84 -15.29 7.58
N SER A 144 -0.84 -16.12 7.27
CA SER A 144 0.33 -15.72 6.50
C SER A 144 0.08 -15.87 5.00
N TYR A 145 0.61 -14.93 4.22
CA TYR A 145 0.52 -14.88 2.75
C TYR A 145 1.86 -14.38 2.18
N HIS A 146 2.97 -14.78 2.79
CA HIS A 146 4.29 -14.30 2.39
C HIS A 146 4.71 -14.89 1.03
N ALA A 147 5.65 -14.20 0.38
CA ALA A 147 6.14 -14.62 -0.93
C ALA A 147 6.72 -16.04 -0.88
N GLY A 148 6.30 -16.90 -1.81
CA GLY A 148 6.71 -18.30 -1.90
C GLY A 148 5.92 -19.28 -1.03
N GLU A 149 5.01 -18.81 -0.16
CA GLU A 149 4.11 -19.69 0.58
C GLU A 149 2.97 -20.20 -0.33
N PRO A 150 2.45 -21.42 -0.13
CA PRO A 150 1.27 -21.89 -0.86
C PRO A 150 0.05 -20.97 -0.73
N SER A 151 -0.08 -20.27 0.41
CA SER A 151 -1.14 -19.30 0.66
C SER A 151 -0.94 -17.95 -0.04
N GLU A 152 0.23 -17.66 -0.64
CA GLU A 152 0.46 -16.38 -1.34
C GLU A 152 -0.60 -16.09 -2.40
N VAL A 153 -1.06 -17.13 -3.11
CA VAL A 153 -2.05 -17.03 -4.19
C VAL A 153 -3.40 -16.47 -3.73
N ASP A 154 -3.70 -16.57 -2.43
CA ASP A 154 -4.94 -16.10 -1.83
C ASP A 154 -4.85 -14.61 -1.39
N ASP A 155 -3.67 -13.96 -1.52
CA ASP A 155 -3.54 -12.52 -1.36
C ASP A 155 -4.02 -11.78 -2.62
N LEU A 156 -5.30 -11.42 -2.63
CA LEU A 156 -5.88 -10.58 -3.68
C LEU A 156 -5.82 -9.08 -3.36
N VAL A 157 -5.35 -8.70 -2.16
CA VAL A 157 -5.17 -7.29 -1.78
C VAL A 157 -4.04 -6.67 -2.60
N THR A 158 -2.87 -7.30 -2.55
CA THR A 158 -1.67 -6.79 -3.23
C THR A 158 -1.83 -6.63 -4.74
N PRO A 159 -2.30 -7.63 -5.51
CA PRO A 159 -2.46 -7.48 -6.95
C PRO A 159 -3.50 -6.43 -7.33
N VAL A 160 -4.62 -6.31 -6.61
CA VAL A 160 -5.62 -5.26 -6.85
C VAL A 160 -5.02 -3.87 -6.67
N LEU A 161 -4.32 -3.64 -5.55
CA LEU A 161 -3.69 -2.34 -5.29
C LEU A 161 -2.57 -2.03 -6.28
N ARG A 162 -1.68 -2.99 -6.57
CA ARG A 162 -0.63 -2.81 -7.58
C ARG A 162 -1.21 -2.46 -8.93
N LYS A 163 -2.27 -3.15 -9.37
CA LYS A 163 -2.90 -2.89 -10.66
C LYS A 163 -3.54 -1.51 -10.73
N ALA A 164 -4.27 -1.09 -9.70
CA ALA A 164 -4.88 0.24 -9.65
C ALA A 164 -3.83 1.35 -9.63
N LEU A 165 -2.76 1.18 -8.83
CA LEU A 165 -1.67 2.14 -8.71
C LEU A 165 -0.86 2.24 -10.01
N SER A 166 -0.48 1.12 -10.62
CA SER A 166 0.27 1.09 -11.87
C SER A 166 -0.56 1.66 -13.04
N PHE A 167 -1.88 1.46 -13.04
CA PHE A 167 -2.78 2.09 -14.02
C PHE A 167 -2.75 3.63 -13.94
N MET A 168 -2.61 4.19 -12.72
CA MET A 168 -2.40 5.62 -12.53
C MET A 168 -0.93 6.06 -12.75
N GLY A 169 -0.01 5.12 -13.00
CA GLY A 169 1.42 5.35 -13.23
C GLY A 169 2.30 5.23 -11.98
N ILE A 170 1.77 4.80 -10.84
CA ILE A 170 2.57 4.62 -9.61
C ILE A 170 3.15 3.19 -9.60
N ASP A 171 4.35 3.05 -10.16
CA ASP A 171 4.99 1.74 -10.34
C ASP A 171 5.94 1.33 -9.19
N ASP A 172 6.58 2.30 -8.51
CA ASP A 172 7.36 2.03 -7.28
C ASP A 172 6.41 1.76 -6.11
N VAL A 173 5.98 0.50 -5.99
CA VAL A 173 5.11 0.01 -4.92
C VAL A 173 5.85 -1.02 -4.06
N GLY A 174 6.18 -0.62 -2.83
CA GLY A 174 6.72 -1.49 -1.78
C GLY A 174 5.59 -2.08 -0.93
N VAL A 175 5.69 -3.38 -0.60
CA VAL A 175 4.61 -4.09 0.12
C VAL A 175 5.19 -4.81 1.32
N LEU A 176 4.51 -4.61 2.45
CA LEU A 176 4.75 -5.28 3.71
C LEU A 176 3.51 -6.08 4.06
N ARG A 177 3.67 -7.40 4.12
CA ARG A 177 2.61 -8.32 4.55
C ARG A 177 2.81 -8.63 6.02
N ALA A 178 1.77 -8.39 6.80
CA ALA A 178 1.72 -8.54 8.25
C ALA A 178 0.67 -9.62 8.58
N GLY A 179 1.08 -10.88 8.47
CA GLY A 179 0.23 -12.04 8.73
C GLY A 179 0.10 -12.38 10.22
N GLY A 180 -0.81 -13.30 10.54
CA GLY A 180 -0.93 -13.87 11.89
C GLY A 180 -1.74 -13.05 12.89
N SER A 181 -2.50 -12.04 12.44
CA SER A 181 -3.26 -11.17 13.34
C SER A 181 -4.30 -11.90 14.20
N LEU A 182 -4.73 -13.12 13.85
CA LEU A 182 -5.64 -13.91 14.69
C LEU A 182 -5.03 -14.23 16.06
N ALA A 183 -3.77 -14.63 16.09
CA ALA A 183 -3.10 -14.97 17.34
C ALA A 183 -3.03 -13.75 18.28
N VAL A 184 -2.82 -12.57 17.70
CA VAL A 184 -2.87 -11.29 18.43
C VAL A 184 -4.27 -10.97 18.93
N ASN A 185 -5.29 -11.08 18.07
CA ASN A 185 -6.67 -10.78 18.46
C ASN A 185 -7.22 -11.75 19.53
N LEU A 186 -6.74 -13.00 19.54
CA LEU A 186 -7.10 -14.00 20.55
C LEU A 186 -6.25 -13.88 21.84
N GLY A 187 -5.36 -12.88 21.95
CA GLY A 187 -4.48 -12.70 23.10
C GLY A 187 -3.40 -13.79 23.26
N LYS A 188 -3.24 -14.68 22.27
CA LYS A 188 -2.22 -15.73 22.27
C LYS A 188 -0.82 -15.19 22.04
N VAL A 189 -0.72 -14.00 21.43
CA VAL A 189 0.53 -13.31 21.10
C VAL A 189 0.33 -11.82 21.34
N ARG A 190 1.31 -11.12 21.96
CA ARG A 190 1.23 -9.66 22.12
C ARG A 190 1.35 -8.97 20.76
N SER A 191 0.69 -7.84 20.58
CA SER A 191 0.64 -7.06 19.32
C SER A 191 2.00 -6.62 18.77
N GLY A 192 3.09 -6.73 19.55
CA GLY A 192 4.48 -6.52 19.12
C GLY A 192 5.12 -7.68 18.32
N PHE A 193 4.43 -8.79 18.08
CA PHE A 193 4.99 -9.96 17.38
C PHE A 193 4.33 -10.20 16.02
N VAL A 194 3.97 -9.13 15.32
CA VAL A 194 3.58 -9.26 13.90
C VAL A 194 4.86 -9.49 13.10
N GLN A 195 4.97 -10.66 12.48
CA GLN A 195 6.09 -10.95 11.59
C GLN A 195 5.97 -10.07 10.35
N VAL A 196 6.95 -9.21 10.17
CA VAL A 196 7.01 -8.21 9.09
C VAL A 196 8.10 -8.64 8.12
N THR A 197 7.70 -8.99 6.91
CA THR A 197 8.63 -9.25 5.80
C THR A 197 8.53 -8.09 4.81
N LEU A 198 9.65 -7.38 4.61
CA LEU A 198 9.76 -6.28 3.66
C LEU A 198 10.29 -6.82 2.33
N CYS A 199 9.45 -6.87 1.29
CA CYS A 199 9.95 -7.06 -0.08
C CYS A 199 10.25 -5.69 -0.68
N LEU A 200 11.52 -5.33 -0.77
CA LEU A 200 11.96 -4.17 -1.54
C LEU A 200 12.20 -4.59 -3.01
N PRO A 201 11.77 -3.81 -4.00
CA PRO A 201 12.16 -4.04 -5.38
C PRO A 201 13.66 -3.80 -5.56
N THR A 202 14.35 -4.72 -6.24
CA THR A 202 15.75 -4.54 -6.64
C THR A 202 15.81 -3.66 -7.89
N SER A 203 16.21 -2.40 -7.76
CA SER A 203 16.68 -1.60 -8.89
C SER A 203 18.20 -1.52 -8.84
N GLY A 204 18.88 -2.26 -9.71
CA GLY A 204 20.34 -2.19 -9.86
C GLY A 204 20.87 -3.28 -10.79
N SER A 205 21.12 -2.92 -12.05
CA SER A 205 21.91 -3.72 -12.98
C SER A 205 23.38 -3.71 -12.52
N GLU A 206 23.89 -4.84 -12.02
CA GLU A 206 25.33 -5.03 -11.85
C GLU A 206 25.96 -5.29 -13.22
N SER A 207 26.70 -4.31 -13.72
CA SER A 207 27.64 -4.49 -14.81
C SER A 207 28.79 -5.38 -14.34
N SER A 208 28.99 -6.49 -15.06
CA SER A 208 30.11 -7.40 -14.90
C SER A 208 31.45 -6.67 -15.06
N ASN A 209 32.29 -6.71 -14.03
CA ASN A 209 33.74 -6.70 -14.21
C ASN A 209 34.39 -7.54 -13.11
N GLY A 210 35.12 -8.56 -13.55
CA GLY A 210 35.76 -9.55 -12.70
C GLY A 210 36.96 -9.00 -11.96
N ASP A 211 37.11 -9.42 -10.71
CA ASP A 211 38.41 -9.61 -10.10
C ASP A 211 38.33 -10.87 -9.21
N ASN A 212 39.20 -11.82 -9.51
CA ASN A 212 39.15 -13.20 -9.06
C ASN A 212 40.15 -13.35 -7.91
N ARG A 213 39.70 -13.25 -6.66
CA ARG A 213 40.51 -13.61 -5.48
C ARG A 213 39.70 -14.43 -4.47
N ALA A 214 39.97 -15.74 -4.54
CA ALA A 214 39.94 -16.78 -3.51
C ALA A 214 38.87 -16.71 -2.40
N MET A 215 37.92 -17.66 -2.43
CA MET A 215 37.10 -18.08 -1.28
C MET A 215 37.44 -19.53 -0.84
N PRO A 216 37.31 -19.89 0.46
CA PRO A 216 37.71 -21.20 0.98
C PRO A 216 36.76 -22.37 0.63
N HIS A 217 37.32 -23.57 0.65
CA HIS A 217 36.83 -24.87 0.14
C HIS A 217 35.68 -25.54 0.95
N TRP A 218 34.56 -24.87 1.21
CA TRP A 218 33.36 -25.56 1.75
C TRP A 218 32.05 -25.24 1.02
N GLU A 219 32.11 -24.50 -0.08
CA GLU A 219 30.94 -24.09 -0.87
C GLU A 219 30.83 -24.84 -2.22
N GLN A 220 31.01 -26.16 -2.20
CA GLN A 220 30.70 -27.02 -3.35
C GLN A 220 29.72 -28.11 -2.95
N GLN A 221 28.43 -27.78 -2.91
CA GLN A 221 27.34 -28.70 -3.28
C GLN A 221 25.98 -27.98 -3.30
N GLY A 222 25.51 -27.70 -4.53
CA GLY A 222 24.12 -27.83 -4.95
C GLY A 222 23.05 -26.95 -4.30
N VAL A 223 22.87 -25.72 -4.79
CA VAL A 223 21.53 -25.10 -4.86
C VAL A 223 21.43 -24.29 -6.16
N ARG A 224 20.51 -24.70 -7.03
CA ARG A 224 20.12 -23.99 -8.25
C ARG A 224 19.47 -22.64 -7.87
N SER A 225 19.97 -21.57 -8.48
CA SER A 225 19.39 -20.24 -8.67
C SER A 225 18.04 -19.97 -7.97
N LEU A 226 18.09 -19.36 -6.78
CA LEU A 226 17.01 -18.55 -6.22
C LEU A 226 17.47 -17.08 -6.22
N PRO A 227 16.61 -16.11 -6.56
CA PRO A 227 16.98 -14.70 -6.48
C PRO A 227 17.36 -14.36 -5.03
N ARG A 228 18.51 -13.69 -4.87
CA ARG A 228 19.07 -13.25 -3.58
C ARG A 228 18.09 -12.33 -2.85
N CYS A 229 17.22 -12.90 -2.01
CA CYS A 229 16.56 -12.19 -0.92
C CYS A 229 17.61 -11.85 0.13
N ALA A 230 18.19 -10.65 0.06
CA ALA A 230 19.17 -10.20 1.04
C ALA A 230 18.51 -10.00 2.42
N PHE A 231 19.01 -10.75 3.41
CA PHE A 231 18.85 -10.62 4.86
C PHE A 231 17.44 -10.31 5.40
N MET A 232 16.76 -11.37 5.84
CA MET A 232 15.64 -11.33 6.80
C MET A 232 16.05 -10.54 8.06
N ARG A 233 15.58 -9.29 8.17
CA ARG A 233 15.32 -8.69 9.48
C ARG A 233 13.84 -8.88 9.76
N THR A 234 13.52 -9.93 10.51
CA THR A 234 12.26 -9.99 11.26
C THR A 234 12.21 -8.74 12.12
N TYR A 235 11.34 -7.80 11.80
CA TYR A 235 11.00 -6.74 12.75
C TYR A 235 10.12 -7.39 13.82
N VAL A 236 10.76 -8.02 14.81
CA VAL A 236 10.15 -8.20 16.12
C VAL A 236 9.93 -6.79 16.63
N VAL A 237 8.68 -6.35 16.76
CA VAL A 237 8.39 -5.14 17.51
C VAL A 237 8.66 -5.49 18.98
N SER A 238 9.93 -5.38 19.38
CA SER A 238 10.37 -5.76 20.71
C SER A 238 9.76 -4.82 21.74
N GLN A 239 9.10 -5.37 22.75
CA GLN A 239 9.39 -5.02 24.13
C GLN A 239 9.40 -6.32 24.94
N ARG A 240 10.59 -6.62 25.46
CA ARG A 240 11.01 -7.62 26.46
C ARG A 240 10.02 -8.76 26.79
N THR A 241 10.56 -9.97 26.67
CA THR A 241 10.17 -11.15 27.47
C THR A 241 9.80 -10.70 28.88
N VAL A 242 8.58 -11.01 29.31
CA VAL A 242 8.28 -11.09 30.75
C VAL A 242 8.42 -12.57 31.06
N ASP A 243 9.43 -12.88 31.87
CA ASP A 243 9.60 -14.18 32.48
C ASP A 243 8.29 -14.62 33.17
N SER A 244 8.03 -15.94 33.11
CA SER A 244 7.15 -16.71 34.01
C SER A 244 5.65 -16.35 34.10
N CYS A 245 4.81 -17.26 33.57
CA CYS A 245 3.89 -18.11 34.35
C CYS A 245 3.42 -19.27 33.44
#